data_AF-A0A124F197-F1
#
_entry.id   AF-A0A124F197-F1
#
_cell.length_a   1.000
_cell.length_b   1.000
_cell.length_c   1.000
_cell.angle_alpha   90.00
_cell.angle_beta   90.00
_cell.angle_gamma   90.00
#
_symmetry.space_group_name_H-M   'P 1'
#
loop_
_entity.id
_entity.type
_entity.pdbx_description
1 polymer ?
#
loop_
_entity_poly.entity_id
_entity_poly.type
_entity_poly.pdbx_seq_one_letter_code
_entity_poly.pdbx_strand_id
1 'polypeptide(L)'
;MFSLQDFFKYVRLKNRISHISFFLAFILDVIFLVIFNLASYKIAWIVGVIIFYIALIPVFEKLFAHKYFKDKKNIISYIFFREYFGDRKYNIHENFSKKEIEDFIENLDCEAFISENNIPSEYSFVKNESYSILEFKNVHLKHYTRIIPWEIVSWKYSFRDNEGIEEFLEIEYVNESNETIKEEIFSDRIKQKTSFHLFLLFVIHDLKYGKRLSLQRDYYMKKRSFFKVAVFE
;
A
#
# COMPACT_ATOMS: atom_id res chain seq x y z
N MET A 1 -10.19 12.00 -6.46
CA MET A 1 -10.12 10.90 -5.48
C MET A 1 -8.73 10.22 -5.55
N PHE A 2 -8.41 9.23 -4.71
CA PHE A 2 -7.13 8.50 -4.82
C PHE A 2 -7.13 7.72 -6.14
N SER A 3 -6.01 7.74 -6.85
CA SER A 3 -5.83 7.02 -8.12
C SER A 3 -4.61 6.11 -8.02
N LEU A 4 -4.82 4.82 -8.27
CA LEU A 4 -3.78 3.81 -8.40
C LEU A 4 -2.79 4.16 -9.52
N GLN A 5 -3.29 4.65 -10.65
CA GLN A 5 -2.44 5.03 -11.77
C GLN A 5 -1.43 6.11 -11.36
N ASP A 6 -1.89 7.12 -10.65
CA ASP A 6 -1.01 8.18 -10.20
C ASP A 6 -0.09 7.73 -9.06
N PHE A 7 -0.55 6.80 -8.21
CA PHE A 7 0.33 6.16 -7.23
C PHE A 7 1.47 5.40 -7.92
N PHE A 8 1.20 4.63 -8.97
CA PHE A 8 2.24 3.97 -9.76
C PHE A 8 3.18 4.97 -10.41
N LYS A 9 2.67 6.10 -10.94
CA LYS A 9 3.52 7.20 -11.43
C LYS A 9 4.43 7.73 -10.31
N TYR A 10 3.90 7.93 -9.10
CA TYR A 10 4.68 8.36 -7.95
C TYR A 10 5.76 7.35 -7.58
N VAL A 11 5.45 6.05 -7.50
CA VAL A 11 6.43 5.00 -7.18
C VAL A 11 7.53 4.93 -8.23
N ARG A 12 7.18 4.97 -9.52
CA ARG A 12 8.15 5.02 -10.62
C ARG A 12 9.03 6.26 -10.54
N LEU A 13 8.44 7.42 -10.26
CA LEU A 13 9.18 8.66 -10.10
C LEU A 13 10.13 8.59 -8.89
N LYS A 14 9.66 8.07 -7.75
CA LYS A 14 10.47 7.85 -6.56
C LYS A 14 11.69 6.97 -6.87
N ASN A 15 11.47 5.85 -7.53
CA ASN A 15 12.57 4.95 -7.94
C ASN A 15 13.53 5.66 -8.90
N ARG A 16 13.01 6.39 -9.90
CA ARG A 16 13.85 7.16 -10.83
C ARG A 16 14.69 8.21 -10.12
N ILE A 17 14.12 8.94 -9.16
CA ILE A 17 14.85 9.91 -8.34
C ILE A 17 15.92 9.19 -7.53
N SER A 18 15.62 8.07 -6.89
CA SER A 18 16.61 7.28 -6.15
C SER A 18 17.77 6.85 -7.04
N HIS A 19 17.50 6.36 -8.25
CA HIS A 19 18.53 6.01 -9.23
C HIS A 19 19.34 7.22 -9.70
N ILE A 20 18.69 8.36 -9.98
CA ILE A 20 19.38 9.59 -10.38
C ILE A 20 20.25 10.10 -9.23
N SER A 21 19.75 10.10 -7.99
CA SER A 21 20.52 10.48 -6.80
C SER A 21 21.74 9.57 -6.61
N PHE A 22 21.58 8.26 -6.83
CA PHE A 22 22.70 7.32 -6.81
C PHE A 22 23.72 7.61 -7.92
N PHE A 23 23.27 7.85 -9.15
CA PHE A 23 24.16 8.12 -10.28
C PHE A 23 24.90 9.46 -10.13
N LEU A 24 24.21 10.49 -9.64
CA LEU A 24 24.81 11.80 -9.34
C LEU A 24 25.85 11.66 -8.22
N ALA A 25 25.55 10.87 -7.19
CA ALA A 25 26.51 10.56 -6.13
C ALA A 25 27.73 9.80 -6.67
N PHE A 26 27.52 8.82 -7.56
CA PHE A 26 28.63 8.09 -8.20
C PHE A 26 29.52 9.00 -9.04
N ILE A 27 28.93 9.88 -9.87
CA ILE A 27 29.70 10.86 -10.65
C ILE A 27 30.49 11.80 -9.74
N LEU A 28 29.84 12.34 -8.69
CA LEU A 28 30.50 13.19 -7.72
C LEU A 28 31.64 12.45 -7.05
N ASP A 29 31.44 11.20 -6.62
CA ASP A 29 32.47 10.37 -6.01
C ASP A 29 33.67 10.16 -6.95
N VAL A 30 33.43 9.83 -8.23
CA VAL A 30 34.49 9.69 -9.25
C VAL A 30 35.26 10.99 -9.50
N ILE A 31 34.55 12.12 -9.66
CA ILE A 31 35.17 13.45 -9.82
C ILE A 31 36.02 13.78 -8.59
N PHE A 32 35.47 13.54 -7.40
CA PHE A 32 36.18 13.76 -6.15
C PHE A 32 37.39 12.84 -6.02
N LEU A 33 37.34 11.57 -6.44
CA LEU A 33 38.45 10.60 -6.41
C LEU A 33 39.61 11.05 -7.32
N VAL A 34 39.29 11.62 -8.49
CA VAL A 34 40.26 12.22 -9.41
C VAL A 34 40.91 13.47 -8.79
N ILE A 35 40.11 14.34 -8.17
CA ILE A 35 40.62 15.51 -7.41
C ILE A 35 41.43 15.04 -6.17
N PHE A 36 41.07 13.90 -5.58
CA PHE A 36 41.69 13.34 -4.38
C PHE A 36 43.11 12.83 -4.59
N ASN A 37 43.45 12.38 -5.80
CA ASN A 37 44.83 12.05 -6.15
C ASN A 37 45.79 13.25 -6.02
N LEU A 38 45.28 14.46 -5.74
CA LEU A 38 46.04 15.67 -5.47
C LEU A 38 46.09 16.06 -3.95
N ALA A 39 45.39 15.37 -3.03
CA ALA A 39 45.32 15.73 -1.61
C ALA A 39 45.33 14.53 -0.62
N SER A 40 45.91 14.72 0.57
CA SER A 40 46.39 13.65 1.47
C SER A 40 45.38 13.07 2.50
N TYR A 41 44.11 13.46 2.51
CA TYR A 41 43.16 13.14 3.61
C TYR A 41 42.08 12.08 3.29
N LYS A 42 42.49 10.88 2.84
CA LYS A 42 41.63 9.89 2.14
C LYS A 42 40.37 9.39 2.86
N ILE A 43 40.34 9.31 4.19
CA ILE A 43 39.28 8.55 4.91
C ILE A 43 38.14 9.44 5.42
N ALA A 44 38.44 10.63 5.96
CA ALA A 44 37.44 11.52 6.54
C ALA A 44 36.45 12.07 5.49
N TRP A 45 36.90 12.25 4.24
CA TRP A 45 36.10 12.78 3.15
C TRP A 45 35.09 11.76 2.58
N ILE A 46 35.50 10.50 2.40
CA ILE A 46 34.61 9.41 1.95
C ILE A 46 33.45 9.25 2.95
N VAL A 47 33.75 9.30 4.25
CA VAL A 47 32.74 9.28 5.32
C VAL A 47 31.80 10.48 5.22
N GLY A 48 32.32 11.67 4.91
CA GLY A 48 31.50 12.88 4.72
C GLY A 48 30.51 12.78 3.54
N VAL A 49 30.92 12.19 2.41
CA VAL A 49 30.04 12.00 1.24
C VAL A 49 28.94 10.98 1.52
N ILE A 50 29.26 9.87 2.20
CA ILE A 50 28.28 8.87 2.64
C ILE A 50 27.25 9.50 3.58
N ILE A 51 27.70 10.32 4.54
CA ILE A 51 26.80 11.02 5.48
C ILE A 51 25.90 12.02 4.73
N PHE A 52 26.45 12.79 3.80
CA PHE A 52 25.67 13.72 2.97
C PHE A 52 24.61 12.98 2.15
N TYR A 53 24.94 11.83 1.57
CA TYR A 53 24.01 10.99 0.81
C TYR A 53 22.87 10.43 1.65
N ILE A 54 23.20 9.88 2.83
CA ILE A 54 22.22 9.40 3.81
C ILE A 54 21.29 10.54 4.25
N ALA A 55 21.79 11.78 4.30
CA ALA A 55 20.99 12.95 4.65
C ALA A 55 20.11 13.49 3.48
N LEU A 56 20.56 13.38 2.23
CA LEU A 56 19.88 13.99 1.07
C LEU A 56 18.67 13.18 0.58
N ILE A 57 18.78 11.85 0.54
CA ILE A 57 17.69 10.98 0.05
C ILE A 57 16.39 11.20 0.84
N PRO A 58 16.40 11.19 2.19
CA PRO A 58 15.18 11.42 2.97
C PRO A 58 14.56 12.80 2.71
N VAL A 59 15.39 13.82 2.44
CA VAL A 59 14.94 15.19 2.16
C VAL A 59 14.22 15.25 0.81
N PHE A 60 14.79 14.66 -0.23
CA PHE A 60 14.14 14.59 -1.54
C PHE A 60 12.85 13.76 -1.47
N GLU A 61 12.89 12.58 -0.85
CA GLU A 61 11.68 11.77 -0.64
C GLU A 61 10.58 12.56 0.08
N LYS A 62 10.93 13.32 1.12
CA LYS A 62 9.98 14.14 1.89
C LYS A 62 9.39 15.28 1.07
N LEU A 63 10.20 15.98 0.27
CA LEU A 63 9.72 17.06 -0.60
C LEU A 63 8.77 16.56 -1.69
N PHE A 64 9.10 15.44 -2.33
CA PHE A 64 8.26 14.84 -3.37
C PHE A 64 6.98 14.24 -2.80
N ALA A 65 7.08 13.53 -1.68
CA ALA A 65 5.94 13.10 -0.89
C ALA A 65 5.02 14.29 -0.60
N HIS A 66 5.55 15.38 -0.05
CA HIS A 66 4.75 16.55 0.28
C HIS A 66 4.03 17.12 -0.94
N LYS A 67 4.72 17.31 -2.07
CA LYS A 67 4.13 17.84 -3.30
C LYS A 67 3.05 16.91 -3.89
N TYR A 68 3.27 15.59 -3.87
CA TYR A 68 2.33 14.62 -4.42
C TYR A 68 1.11 14.40 -3.51
N PHE A 69 1.32 14.41 -2.19
CA PHE A 69 0.26 14.19 -1.22
C PHE A 69 -0.58 15.44 -0.93
N LYS A 70 -0.07 16.66 -1.18
CA LYS A 70 -0.79 17.91 -0.89
C LYS A 70 -2.15 17.98 -1.57
N ASP A 71 -2.25 17.53 -2.82
CA ASP A 71 -3.46 17.66 -3.64
C ASP A 71 -4.31 16.39 -3.64
N LYS A 72 -3.90 15.34 -2.91
CA LYS A 72 -4.55 14.02 -2.89
C LYS A 72 -4.86 13.50 -1.49
N LYS A 73 -4.97 14.41 -0.52
CA LYS A 73 -5.32 14.07 0.86
C LYS A 73 -6.77 13.62 0.94
N ASN A 74 -6.99 12.30 1.01
CA ASN A 74 -8.26 11.74 1.43
C ASN A 74 -8.00 10.50 2.29
N ILE A 75 -9.05 9.96 2.88
CA ILE A 75 -8.93 8.89 3.87
C ILE A 75 -8.36 7.61 3.24
N ILE A 76 -8.81 7.26 2.03
CA ILE A 76 -8.29 6.09 1.30
C ILE A 76 -6.79 6.24 1.03
N SER A 77 -6.34 7.41 0.56
CA SER A 77 -4.92 7.64 0.29
C SER A 77 -4.08 7.55 1.56
N TYR A 78 -4.58 8.08 2.67
CA TYR A 78 -3.91 7.95 3.97
C TYR A 78 -3.85 6.51 4.49
N ILE A 79 -4.95 5.75 4.39
CA ILE A 79 -4.96 4.31 4.71
C ILE A 79 -3.90 3.60 3.86
N PHE A 80 -3.92 3.84 2.55
CA PHE A 80 -3.03 3.19 1.60
C PHE A 80 -1.55 3.53 1.88
N PHE A 81 -1.23 4.82 2.08
CA PHE A 81 0.14 5.25 2.38
C PHE A 81 0.61 4.80 3.77
N ARG A 82 -0.29 4.73 4.76
CA ARG A 82 0.03 4.18 6.07
C ARG A 82 0.48 2.72 5.95
N GLU A 83 -0.26 1.90 5.21
CA GLU A 83 0.09 0.49 5.04
C GLU A 83 1.32 0.29 4.14
N TYR A 84 1.45 1.09 3.08
CA TYR A 84 2.57 0.98 2.15
C TYR A 84 3.90 1.49 2.74
N PHE A 85 3.92 2.61 3.45
CA PHE A 85 5.15 3.17 4.01
C PHE A 85 5.40 2.76 5.48
N GLY A 86 4.39 2.26 6.19
CA GLY A 86 4.49 1.93 7.61
C GLY A 86 4.72 3.15 8.52
N ASP A 87 4.42 4.35 8.03
CA ASP A 87 4.78 5.63 8.66
C ASP A 87 3.62 6.21 9.50
N ARG A 88 3.93 6.69 10.71
CA ARG A 88 2.96 7.33 11.61
C ARG A 88 2.37 8.61 11.03
N LYS A 89 3.09 9.31 10.15
CA LYS A 89 2.59 10.55 9.55
C LYS A 89 1.28 10.40 8.78
N TYR A 90 0.92 9.17 8.40
CA TYR A 90 -0.35 8.85 7.75
C TYR A 90 -1.42 8.33 8.72
N ASN A 91 -1.27 8.56 10.02
CA ASN A 91 -2.31 8.22 10.98
C ASN A 91 -3.56 9.05 10.70
N ILE A 92 -4.67 8.36 10.42
CA ILE A 92 -5.95 8.98 10.06
C ILE A 92 -6.44 9.88 11.20
N HIS A 93 -6.37 9.41 12.45
CA HIS A 93 -6.86 10.15 13.62
C HIS A 93 -6.00 11.37 13.96
N GLU A 94 -4.75 11.44 13.47
CA GLU A 94 -3.89 12.62 13.63
C GLU A 94 -4.08 13.64 12.51
N ASN A 95 -4.66 13.24 11.37
CA ASN A 95 -4.77 14.06 10.16
C ASN A 95 -6.20 14.44 9.76
N PHE A 96 -7.20 13.74 10.29
CA PHE A 96 -8.62 13.98 10.02
C PHE A 96 -9.39 13.98 11.34
N SER A 97 -10.30 14.95 11.47
CA SER A 97 -11.30 14.97 12.53
C SER A 97 -12.29 13.82 12.37
N LYS A 98 -12.94 13.44 13.47
CA LYS A 98 -13.99 12.42 13.46
C LYS A 98 -15.10 12.75 12.44
N LYS A 99 -15.49 14.02 12.37
CA LYS A 99 -16.52 14.49 11.43
C LYS A 99 -16.07 14.34 9.97
N GLU A 100 -14.85 14.74 9.63
CA GLU A 100 -14.32 14.55 8.27
C GLU A 100 -14.28 13.07 7.87
N ILE A 101 -14.05 12.18 8.83
CA ILE A 101 -14.09 10.74 8.62
C ILE A 101 -15.51 10.25 8.34
N GLU A 102 -16.46 10.64 9.18
CA GLU A 102 -17.88 10.28 9.03
C GLU A 102 -18.43 10.82 7.71
N ASP A 103 -18.20 12.10 7.42
CA ASP A 103 -18.61 12.77 6.18
C ASP A 103 -18.02 12.06 4.94
N PHE A 104 -16.75 11.65 5.00
CA PHE A 104 -16.13 10.89 3.91
C PHE A 104 -16.77 9.52 3.72
N ILE A 105 -17.01 8.77 4.80
CA ILE A 105 -17.62 7.43 4.73
C ILE A 105 -19.04 7.51 4.18
N GLU A 106 -19.83 8.49 4.63
CA GLU A 106 -21.19 8.71 4.17
C GLU A 106 -21.23 9.01 2.67
N ASN A 107 -20.31 9.87 2.19
CA ASN A 107 -20.23 10.28 0.80
C ASN A 107 -19.36 9.38 -0.10
N LEU A 108 -18.76 8.31 0.43
CA LEU A 108 -17.93 7.40 -0.37
C LEU A 108 -18.79 6.65 -1.38
N ASP A 109 -18.45 6.81 -2.66
CA ASP A 109 -19.00 6.03 -3.77
C ASP A 109 -18.01 4.92 -4.15
N CYS A 110 -18.31 3.70 -3.72
CA CYS A 110 -17.48 2.52 -3.98
C CYS A 110 -17.43 2.19 -5.48
N GLU A 111 -18.57 2.28 -6.19
CA GLU A 111 -18.65 1.91 -7.61
C GLU A 111 -17.86 2.89 -8.47
N ALA A 112 -17.98 4.20 -8.19
CA ALA A 112 -17.17 5.23 -8.83
C ALA A 112 -15.67 5.00 -8.56
N PHE A 113 -15.27 4.69 -7.32
CA PHE A 113 -13.88 4.42 -6.98
C PHE A 113 -13.31 3.21 -7.74
N ILE A 114 -14.06 2.11 -7.77
CA ILE A 114 -13.68 0.86 -8.46
C ILE A 114 -13.50 1.13 -9.96
N SER A 115 -14.47 1.84 -10.57
CA SER A 115 -14.47 2.19 -11.98
C SER A 115 -13.30 3.11 -12.35
N GLU A 116 -13.10 4.21 -11.62
CA GLU A 116 -11.99 5.15 -11.85
C GLU A 116 -10.61 4.48 -11.79
N ASN A 117 -10.48 3.44 -10.97
CA ASN A 117 -9.23 2.72 -10.76
C ASN A 117 -9.11 1.43 -11.59
N ASN A 118 -10.12 1.09 -12.42
CA ASN A 118 -10.19 -0.15 -13.19
C ASN A 118 -9.93 -1.41 -12.34
N ILE A 119 -10.49 -1.45 -11.13
CA ILE A 119 -10.31 -2.57 -10.20
C ILE A 119 -11.38 -3.64 -10.52
N PRO A 120 -11.01 -4.91 -10.76
CA PRO A 120 -11.99 -5.98 -10.89
C PRO A 120 -12.77 -6.17 -9.57
N SER A 121 -14.09 -6.29 -9.62
CA SER A 121 -14.93 -6.65 -8.47
C SER A 121 -15.02 -8.17 -8.27
N GLU A 122 -14.54 -8.95 -9.21
CA GLU A 122 -14.61 -10.41 -9.23
C GLU A 122 -13.24 -11.03 -9.49
N TYR A 123 -12.96 -12.12 -8.78
CA TYR A 123 -11.68 -12.81 -8.80
C TYR A 123 -11.88 -14.33 -8.83
N SER A 124 -11.31 -14.97 -9.85
CA SER A 124 -11.34 -16.42 -10.02
C SER A 124 -10.00 -17.08 -9.68
N PHE A 125 -10.01 -18.41 -9.56
CA PHE A 125 -8.79 -19.21 -9.43
C PHE A 125 -7.91 -19.06 -10.68
N VAL A 126 -6.60 -18.92 -10.47
CA VAL A 126 -5.61 -18.93 -11.56
C VAL A 126 -5.72 -20.19 -12.42
N LYS A 127 -6.03 -21.34 -11.80
CA LYS A 127 -6.16 -22.63 -12.49
C LYS A 127 -7.56 -22.91 -13.04
N ASN A 128 -8.56 -22.09 -12.70
CA ASN A 128 -9.93 -22.25 -13.19
C ASN A 128 -10.66 -20.90 -13.20
N GLU A 129 -10.62 -20.22 -14.34
CA GLU A 129 -11.24 -18.90 -14.51
C GLU A 129 -12.77 -18.93 -14.40
N SER A 130 -13.40 -20.08 -14.65
CA SER A 130 -14.86 -20.26 -14.54
C SER A 130 -15.37 -20.31 -13.10
N TYR A 131 -14.46 -20.43 -12.11
CA TYR A 131 -14.81 -20.51 -10.70
C TYR A 131 -14.41 -19.22 -9.97
N SER A 132 -15.38 -18.32 -9.80
CA SER A 132 -15.25 -17.10 -9.00
C SER A 132 -15.17 -17.45 -7.51
N ILE A 133 -14.10 -16.98 -6.85
CA ILE A 133 -13.82 -17.21 -5.43
C ILE A 133 -14.21 -15.99 -4.61
N LEU A 134 -13.96 -14.79 -5.13
CA LEU A 134 -14.28 -13.55 -4.47
C LEU A 134 -15.09 -12.67 -5.40
N GLU A 135 -16.22 -12.20 -4.91
CA GLU A 135 -17.06 -11.23 -5.60
C GLU A 135 -17.48 -10.18 -4.57
N PHE A 136 -17.05 -8.95 -4.82
CA PHE A 136 -17.28 -7.79 -3.99
C PHE A 136 -18.59 -7.14 -4.41
N LYS A 137 -19.67 -7.46 -3.69
CA LYS A 137 -20.95 -6.79 -3.85
C LYS A 137 -21.08 -5.68 -2.82
N ASN A 138 -22.03 -4.78 -3.06
CA ASN A 138 -22.29 -3.61 -2.22
C ASN A 138 -22.32 -4.00 -0.73
N VAL A 139 -23.39 -4.63 -0.25
CA VAL A 139 -23.54 -4.98 1.16
C VAL A 139 -22.93 -6.32 1.58
N HIS A 140 -22.42 -7.14 0.64
CA HIS A 140 -21.91 -8.48 0.93
C HIS A 140 -20.59 -8.78 0.22
N LEU A 141 -19.73 -9.53 0.91
CA LEU A 141 -18.62 -10.26 0.31
C LEU A 141 -19.09 -11.67 -0.03
N LYS A 142 -18.95 -12.09 -1.29
CA LYS A 142 -19.08 -13.51 -1.61
C LYS A 142 -17.69 -14.15 -1.57
N HIS A 143 -17.54 -15.19 -0.75
CA HIS A 143 -16.33 -16.00 -0.65
C HIS A 143 -16.68 -17.47 -0.92
N TYR A 144 -16.13 -18.03 -2.01
CA TYR A 144 -16.54 -19.30 -2.58
C TYR A 144 -18.08 -19.34 -2.79
N THR A 145 -18.78 -20.18 -2.03
CA THR A 145 -20.23 -20.35 -2.09
C THR A 145 -20.98 -19.53 -1.05
N ARG A 146 -20.27 -18.83 -0.16
CA ARG A 146 -20.86 -18.12 0.98
C ARG A 146 -21.05 -16.65 0.66
N ILE A 147 -22.16 -16.10 1.12
CA ILE A 147 -22.49 -14.67 1.05
C ILE A 147 -22.43 -14.14 2.48
N ILE A 148 -21.53 -13.18 2.72
CA ILE A 148 -21.20 -12.71 4.06
C ILE A 148 -21.45 -11.20 4.11
N PRO A 149 -22.32 -10.68 4.98
CA PRO A 149 -22.54 -9.24 5.13
C PRO A 149 -21.26 -8.54 5.58
N TRP A 150 -20.91 -7.41 4.96
CA TRP A 150 -19.71 -6.66 5.34
C TRP A 150 -19.70 -6.28 6.82
N GLU A 151 -20.87 -5.97 7.40
CA GLU A 151 -21.04 -5.62 8.82
C GLU A 151 -20.39 -6.63 9.79
N ILE A 152 -20.40 -7.93 9.44
CA ILE A 152 -19.88 -9.00 10.31
C ILE A 152 -18.50 -9.52 9.89
N VAL A 153 -17.96 -9.07 8.75
CA VAL A 153 -16.64 -9.50 8.25
C VAL A 153 -15.53 -8.73 8.96
N SER A 154 -14.78 -9.40 9.82
CA SER A 154 -13.46 -8.93 10.23
C SER A 154 -12.42 -9.43 9.23
N TRP A 155 -11.39 -8.63 8.97
CA TRP A 155 -10.33 -9.05 8.04
C TRP A 155 -8.96 -8.58 8.48
N LYS A 156 -7.95 -9.31 8.02
CA LYS A 156 -6.54 -9.12 8.30
C LYS A 156 -5.78 -9.12 7.00
N TYR A 157 -4.81 -8.22 6.85
CA TYR A 157 -4.00 -8.15 5.65
C TYR A 157 -2.53 -7.92 5.99
N SER A 158 -1.64 -8.59 5.29
CA SER A 158 -0.20 -8.38 5.38
C SER A 158 0.48 -8.66 4.04
N PHE A 159 1.59 -7.97 3.80
CA PHE A 159 2.46 -8.25 2.69
C PHE A 159 3.59 -9.18 3.18
N ARG A 160 3.75 -10.35 2.57
CA ARG A 160 4.88 -11.26 2.78
C ARG A 160 5.84 -11.11 1.60
N ASP A 161 7.13 -10.99 1.89
CA ASP A 161 8.20 -10.94 0.89
C ASP A 161 8.79 -12.35 0.76
N ASN A 162 8.57 -12.98 -0.40
CA ASN A 162 9.01 -14.35 -0.68
C ASN A 162 9.48 -14.44 -2.15
N GLU A 163 10.56 -13.70 -2.50
CA GLU A 163 11.04 -13.56 -3.89
C GLU A 163 10.00 -12.91 -4.84
N GLY A 164 8.98 -12.28 -4.24
CA GLY A 164 7.79 -11.66 -4.82
C GLY A 164 6.89 -11.11 -3.71
N ILE A 165 5.91 -10.26 -4.05
CA ILE A 165 4.92 -9.74 -3.09
C ILE A 165 3.79 -10.75 -2.98
N GLU A 166 3.80 -11.58 -1.92
CA GLU A 166 2.65 -12.41 -1.54
C GLU A 166 1.73 -11.60 -0.62
N GLU A 167 0.46 -11.46 -0.99
CA GLU A 167 -0.53 -10.86 -0.11
C GLU A 167 -1.17 -11.96 0.72
N PHE A 168 -1.06 -11.83 2.03
CA PHE A 168 -1.81 -12.66 2.95
C PHE A 168 -3.01 -11.87 3.42
N LEU A 169 -4.19 -12.33 3.04
CA LEU A 169 -5.46 -11.80 3.48
C LEU A 169 -6.19 -12.91 4.25
N GLU A 170 -6.81 -12.57 5.36
CA GLU A 170 -7.58 -13.50 6.19
C GLU A 170 -8.90 -12.82 6.55
N ILE A 171 -10.00 -13.56 6.46
CA ILE A 171 -11.32 -13.10 6.89
C ILE A 171 -11.80 -13.92 8.08
N GLU A 172 -12.56 -13.28 8.95
CA GLU A 172 -13.12 -13.85 10.16
C GLU A 172 -14.55 -13.33 10.34
N TYR A 173 -15.52 -14.22 10.54
CA TYR A 173 -16.92 -13.84 10.74
C TYR A 173 -17.66 -14.92 11.54
N VAL A 174 -18.79 -14.55 12.14
CA VAL A 174 -19.68 -15.49 12.84
C VAL A 174 -20.79 -15.92 11.89
N ASN A 175 -20.98 -17.22 11.69
CA ASN A 175 -22.03 -17.75 10.82
C ASN A 175 -23.41 -17.79 11.53
N GLU A 176 -24.45 -18.19 10.79
CA GLU A 176 -25.82 -18.32 11.31
C GLU A 176 -25.94 -19.36 12.45
N SER A 177 -24.99 -20.30 12.54
CA SER A 177 -24.89 -21.30 13.61
C SER A 177 -24.11 -20.79 14.82
N ASN A 178 -23.76 -19.51 14.87
CA ASN A 178 -22.96 -18.87 15.92
C ASN A 178 -21.53 -19.46 16.06
N GLU A 179 -20.98 -20.00 14.97
CA GLU A 179 -19.62 -20.48 14.89
C GLU A 179 -18.71 -19.42 14.27
N THR A 180 -17.53 -19.23 14.86
CA THR A 180 -16.50 -18.37 14.29
C THR A 180 -15.80 -19.10 13.14
N ILE A 181 -15.96 -18.56 11.94
CA ILE A 181 -15.28 -19.02 10.73
C ILE A 181 -14.07 -18.13 10.47
N LYS A 182 -12.93 -18.76 10.20
CA LYS A 182 -11.67 -18.08 9.92
C LYS A 182 -11.04 -18.67 8.67
N GLU A 183 -10.82 -17.85 7.65
CA GLU A 183 -10.38 -18.31 6.33
C GLU A 183 -9.27 -17.45 5.75
N GLU A 184 -8.27 -18.12 5.18
CA GLU A 184 -7.16 -17.48 4.49
C GLU A 184 -7.47 -17.35 3.00
N ILE A 185 -7.29 -16.15 2.47
CA ILE A 185 -7.37 -15.80 1.06
C ILE A 185 -5.95 -15.71 0.52
N PHE A 186 -5.58 -16.74 -0.23
CA PHE A 186 -4.28 -16.88 -0.88
C PHE A 186 -4.27 -16.12 -2.21
N SER A 187 -3.69 -14.92 -2.19
CA SER A 187 -3.65 -14.01 -3.35
C SER A 187 -2.88 -14.57 -4.55
N ASP A 188 -1.89 -15.43 -4.33
CA ASP A 188 -1.12 -16.18 -5.33
C ASP A 188 -1.99 -17.16 -6.15
N ARG A 189 -3.14 -17.56 -5.58
CA ARG A 189 -4.12 -18.43 -6.24
C ARG A 189 -5.21 -17.66 -6.98
N ILE A 190 -5.17 -16.33 -6.87
CA ILE A 190 -6.12 -15.42 -7.49
C ILE A 190 -5.42 -14.68 -8.63
N LYS A 191 -6.03 -14.66 -9.81
CA LYS A 191 -5.47 -13.93 -10.96
C LYS A 191 -5.63 -12.42 -10.76
N GLN A 192 -4.63 -11.77 -10.15
CA GLN A 192 -4.59 -10.30 -10.01
C GLN A 192 -3.60 -9.68 -11.00
N LYS A 193 -3.98 -8.55 -11.61
CA LYS A 193 -3.06 -7.73 -12.42
C LYS A 193 -2.03 -6.98 -11.58
N THR A 194 -2.38 -6.67 -10.34
CA THR A 194 -1.52 -5.98 -9.38
C THR A 194 -1.84 -6.51 -7.99
N SER A 195 -0.83 -6.65 -7.14
CA SER A 195 -1.00 -6.60 -5.68
C SER A 195 -1.80 -5.32 -5.33
N PHE A 196 -2.36 -5.06 -4.16
CA PHE A 196 -3.16 -3.89 -3.78
C PHE A 196 -4.63 -3.87 -4.23
N HIS A 197 -5.05 -4.55 -5.30
CA HIS A 197 -6.45 -4.50 -5.71
C HIS A 197 -7.38 -5.10 -4.65
N LEU A 198 -7.09 -6.31 -4.17
CA LEU A 198 -7.85 -6.92 -3.08
C LEU A 198 -7.81 -6.05 -1.82
N PHE A 199 -6.63 -5.57 -1.42
CA PHE A 199 -6.50 -4.69 -0.26
C PHE A 199 -7.42 -3.46 -0.37
N LEU A 200 -7.41 -2.77 -1.50
CA LEU A 200 -8.22 -1.57 -1.71
C LEU A 200 -9.71 -1.89 -1.69
N LEU A 201 -10.15 -3.01 -2.27
CA LEU A 201 -11.55 -3.42 -2.24
C LEU A 201 -12.01 -3.71 -0.82
N PHE A 202 -11.21 -4.42 -0.03
CA PHE A 202 -11.50 -4.65 1.39
C PHE A 202 -11.59 -3.34 2.16
N VAL A 203 -10.67 -2.40 1.95
CA VAL A 203 -10.72 -1.07 2.58
C VAL A 203 -12.00 -0.31 2.22
N ILE A 204 -12.33 -0.16 0.94
CA ILE A 204 -13.47 0.68 0.53
C ILE A 204 -14.80 0.06 0.93
N HIS A 205 -14.96 -1.26 0.84
CA HIS A 205 -16.20 -1.91 1.24
C HIS A 205 -16.35 -1.94 2.76
N ASP A 206 -15.29 -2.19 3.52
CA ASP A 206 -15.34 -2.17 4.98
C ASP A 206 -15.62 -0.75 5.51
N LEU A 207 -15.05 0.28 4.88
CA LEU A 207 -15.38 1.67 5.19
C LEU A 207 -16.85 1.96 4.94
N LYS A 208 -17.38 1.63 3.75
CA LYS A 208 -18.74 1.99 3.36
C LYS A 208 -19.82 1.18 4.06
N TYR A 209 -19.64 -0.14 4.10
CA TYR A 209 -20.68 -1.09 4.51
C TYR A 209 -20.38 -1.74 5.86
N GLY A 210 -19.10 -2.01 6.15
CA GLY A 210 -18.69 -2.43 7.49
C GLY A 210 -18.72 -1.28 8.50
N LYS A 211 -18.71 -0.03 8.04
CA LYS A 211 -18.58 1.21 8.83
C LYS A 211 -17.39 1.19 9.77
N ARG A 212 -16.36 0.41 9.46
CA ARG A 212 -15.13 0.31 10.23
C ARG A 212 -14.06 1.10 9.51
N LEU A 213 -13.31 1.88 10.28
CA LEU A 213 -11.96 2.24 9.90
C LEU A 213 -11.15 0.97 10.04
N SER A 214 -11.11 0.15 8.99
CA SER A 214 -10.14 -0.93 8.87
C SER A 214 -8.79 -0.37 9.33
N LEU A 215 -8.18 -1.00 10.33
CA LEU A 215 -6.86 -0.73 10.92
C LEU A 215 -6.89 0.08 12.24
N GLN A 216 -7.48 -0.51 13.29
CA GLN A 216 -6.89 -0.39 14.63
C GLN A 216 -5.54 -1.13 14.63
N ARG A 217 -4.49 -0.39 14.98
CA ARG A 217 -3.08 -0.71 14.72
C ARG A 217 -2.51 -1.83 15.58
N ASP A 218 -3.18 -2.15 16.69
CA ASP A 218 -2.59 -2.89 17.80
C ASP A 218 -2.29 -4.36 17.49
N TYR A 219 -2.79 -4.88 16.35
CA TYR A 219 -2.63 -6.28 15.99
C TYR A 219 -1.43 -6.59 15.06
N TYR A 220 -0.87 -5.61 14.31
CA TYR A 220 -0.21 -5.92 13.03
C TYR A 220 1.30 -5.72 12.88
N MET A 221 2.03 -5.16 13.85
CA MET A 221 3.50 -5.07 13.72
C MET A 221 4.22 -6.16 14.48
N LYS A 222 4.29 -7.38 13.92
CA LYS A 222 5.28 -8.38 14.40
C LYS A 222 6.45 -8.66 13.48
N LYS A 223 6.44 -8.31 12.18
CA LYS A 223 7.65 -8.32 11.34
C LYS A 223 7.56 -7.26 10.24
N ARG A 224 8.36 -6.19 10.36
CA ARG A 224 8.59 -5.22 9.27
C ARG A 224 9.61 -5.83 8.31
N SER A 225 9.23 -6.12 7.06
CA SER A 225 10.17 -6.13 5.94
C SER A 225 9.91 -4.90 5.08
N PHE A 226 10.99 -4.28 4.58
CA PHE A 226 10.89 -3.12 3.70
C PHE A 226 10.47 -3.60 2.30
N PHE A 227 9.40 -3.03 1.74
CA PHE A 227 8.95 -3.32 0.39
C PHE A 227 10.06 -3.10 -0.65
N LYS A 228 10.28 -4.09 -1.52
CA LYS A 228 10.85 -3.88 -2.84
C LYS A 228 9.76 -4.14 -3.88
N VAL A 229 9.37 -3.11 -4.62
CA VAL A 229 8.48 -3.27 -5.77
C VAL A 229 9.28 -3.92 -6.88
N ALA A 230 9.00 -5.20 -7.18
CA ALA A 230 9.42 -5.79 -8.43
C ALA A 230 8.63 -5.11 -9.56
N VAL A 231 9.35 -4.44 -10.46
CA VAL A 231 8.77 -3.89 -11.69
C VAL A 231 8.55 -5.07 -12.61
N PHE A 232 7.30 -5.47 -12.84
CA PHE A 232 6.98 -6.30 -13.98
C PHE A 232 7.03 -5.42 -15.23
N GLU A 233 7.92 -5.77 -16.16
CA GLU A 233 8.03 -5.21 -17.51
C GLU A 233 6.76 -5.46 -18.34
#